data_AF-A0A914Q5A2-F1
#
_entry.id   AF-A0A914Q5A2-F1
#
_cell.length_a   1.000
_cell.length_b   1.000
_cell.length_c   1.000
_cell.angle_alpha   90.00
_cell.angle_beta   90.00
_cell.angle_gamma   90.00
#
_symmetry.space_group_name_H-M   'P 1'
#
loop_
_entity.id
_entity.type
_entity.pdbx_description
1 polymer ?
#
loop_
_entity_poly.entity_id
_entity_poly.type
_entity_poly.pdbx_seq_one_letter_code
_entity_poly.pdbx_strand_id
1 'polypeptide(L)'
;MGNLSVPFGSPEREPDAKLVMDVVARMEDTEPFSDDLLSAMKRLWSDSGVQECFSRSNEYQLNDSAKYFLDDLDRLGQASYAPTEQDILRTRVI
;
A
#
# COMPACT_ATOMS: atom_id res chain seq x y z
N MET A 1 -5.09 4.93 10.34
CA MET A 1 -6.52 5.31 10.39
C MET A 1 -7.08 5.36 11.81
N GLY A 2 -6.89 4.35 12.67
CA GLY A 2 -7.43 4.34 14.05
C GLY A 2 -6.99 5.53 14.94
N ASN A 3 -5.75 6.02 14.78
CA ASN A 3 -5.23 7.16 15.56
C ASN A 3 -5.63 8.54 15.02
N LEU A 4 -6.03 8.64 13.75
CA LEU A 4 -6.35 9.92 13.10
C LEU A 4 -7.86 10.13 12.91
N SER A 5 -8.67 9.13 13.29
CA SER A 5 -10.13 9.08 13.10
C SER A 5 -10.59 9.40 11.68
N VAL A 6 -9.77 9.07 10.68
CA VAL A 6 -10.12 9.23 9.26
C VAL A 6 -10.88 7.98 8.81
N PRO A 7 -12.18 8.09 8.46
CA PRO A 7 -12.92 6.98 7.89
C PRO A 7 -12.43 6.71 6.46
N PHE A 8 -12.68 5.49 5.95
CA PHE A 8 -12.55 5.27 4.52
C PHE A 8 -13.52 6.17 3.76
N GLY A 9 -13.09 6.63 2.58
CA GLY A 9 -13.95 7.35 1.65
C GLY A 9 -15.14 6.49 1.21
N SER A 10 -14.92 5.18 1.07
CA SER A 10 -15.95 4.19 0.84
C SER A 10 -15.97 3.12 1.94
N PRO A 11 -17.12 2.86 2.61
CA PRO A 11 -17.21 1.84 3.67
C PRO A 11 -16.90 0.42 3.16
N GLU A 12 -17.05 0.18 1.86
CA GLU A 12 -16.69 -1.08 1.19
C GLU A 12 -15.18 -1.37 1.13
N ARG A 13 -14.33 -0.49 1.64
CA ARG A 13 -12.87 -0.69 1.69
C ARG A 13 -12.39 -1.40 2.96
N GLU A 14 -13.26 -1.57 3.97
CA GLU A 14 -12.92 -2.34 5.18
C GLU A 14 -12.44 -3.78 4.89
N PRO A 15 -13.09 -4.55 3.99
CA PRO A 15 -12.61 -5.88 3.61
C PRO A 15 -11.24 -5.84 2.94
N ASP A 16 -10.97 -4.84 2.09
CA ASP A 16 -9.68 -4.65 1.43
C ASP A 16 -8.57 -4.39 2.45
N ALA A 17 -8.84 -3.51 3.42
CA ALA A 17 -7.90 -3.20 4.49
C ALA A 17 -7.61 -4.42 5.36
N LYS A 18 -8.65 -5.20 5.69
CA LYS A 18 -8.50 -6.45 6.43
C LYS A 18 -7.65 -7.46 5.68
N LEU A 19 -7.88 -7.64 4.37
CA LEU A 19 -7.09 -8.55 3.54
C LEU A 19 -5.60 -8.17 3.56
N VAL A 20 -5.28 -6.90 3.32
CA VAL A 20 -3.88 -6.42 3.32
C VAL A 20 -3.24 -6.64 4.70
N MET A 21 -3.94 -6.30 5.78
CA MET A 21 -3.42 -6.49 7.15
C MET A 21 -3.22 -7.97 7.49
N ASP A 22 -4.14 -8.84 7.08
CA ASP A 22 -4.06 -10.29 7.33
C ASP A 22 -2.87 -10.91 6.58
N VAL A 23 -2.61 -10.51 5.33
CA VAL A 23 -1.44 -10.98 4.56
C VAL A 23 -0.13 -10.53 5.21
N VAL A 24 -0.03 -9.25 5.58
CA VAL A 24 1.16 -8.70 6.25
C VAL A 24 1.39 -9.40 7.60
N ALA A 25 0.33 -9.65 8.38
CA ALA A 25 0.43 -10.34 9.67
C ALA A 25 0.91 -11.79 9.54
N ARG A 26 0.62 -12.45 8.42
CA ARG A 26 1.07 -13.82 8.13
C ARG A 26 2.49 -13.89 7.59
N MET A 27 3.11 -12.75 7.29
CA MET A 27 4.38 -12.68 6.53
C MET A 27 4.28 -13.46 5.21
N GLU A 28 3.09 -13.44 4.60
CA GLU A 28 2.79 -14.05 3.30
C GLU A 28 2.96 -13.01 2.18
N ASP A 29 3.90 -12.08 2.34
CA ASP A 29 4.48 -11.19 1.33
C ASP A 29 5.30 -11.98 0.29
N THR A 30 4.69 -13.07 -0.19
CA THR A 30 5.22 -13.98 -1.19
C THR A 30 5.11 -13.35 -2.57
N GLU A 31 6.24 -13.28 -3.29
CA GLU A 31 6.25 -12.94 -4.71
C GLU A 31 5.78 -14.14 -5.55
N PRO A 32 4.90 -13.94 -6.55
CA PRO A 32 4.21 -12.70 -6.91
C PRO A 32 2.97 -12.43 -6.03
N PHE A 33 2.62 -11.15 -5.85
CA PHE A 33 1.37 -10.77 -5.19
C PHE A 33 0.16 -11.47 -5.84
N SER A 34 -0.80 -11.92 -5.03
CA SER A 34 -2.07 -12.41 -5.57
C SER A 34 -2.86 -11.27 -6.21
N ASP A 35 -3.64 -11.58 -7.26
CA ASP A 35 -4.46 -10.60 -7.96
C ASP A 35 -5.45 -9.89 -7.00
N ASP A 36 -5.95 -10.60 -6.01
CA ASP A 36 -6.85 -10.08 -4.98
C ASP A 36 -6.15 -9.07 -4.07
N LEU A 37 -4.92 -9.37 -3.63
CA LEU A 37 -4.11 -8.48 -2.81
C LEU A 37 -3.74 -7.21 -3.60
N LEU A 38 -3.26 -7.38 -4.83
CA LEU A 38 -2.90 -6.27 -5.70
C LEU A 38 -4.09 -5.35 -5.96
N SER A 39 -5.25 -5.93 -6.25
CA SER A 39 -6.50 -5.18 -6.47
C SER A 39 -6.94 -4.45 -5.20
N ALA A 40 -6.87 -5.10 -4.04
CA ALA A 40 -7.19 -4.47 -2.76
C ALA A 40 -6.26 -3.29 -2.45
N MET A 41 -4.95 -3.44 -2.66
CA MET A 41 -3.98 -2.36 -2.48
C MET A 41 -4.27 -1.16 -3.38
N LYS A 42 -4.61 -1.39 -4.66
CA LYS A 42 -4.99 -0.32 -5.59
C LYS A 42 -6.28 0.38 -5.19
N ARG A 43 -7.30 -0.37 -4.77
CA ARG A 43 -8.58 0.17 -4.30
C ARG A 43 -8.39 1.02 -3.04
N LEU A 44 -7.57 0.55 -2.10
CA LEU A 44 -7.21 1.30 -0.91
C LEU A 44 -6.43 2.57 -1.27
N TRP A 45 -5.42 2.47 -2.13
CA TRP A 45 -4.65 3.66 -2.53
C TRP A 45 -5.51 4.71 -3.21
N SER A 46 -6.51 4.28 -3.99
CA SER A 46 -7.46 5.20 -4.64
C SER A 46 -8.55 5.75 -3.71
N ASP A 47 -8.66 5.25 -2.49
CA ASP A 47 -9.67 5.70 -1.52
C ASP A 47 -9.32 7.10 -0.98
N SER A 48 -10.32 7.99 -0.93
CA SER A 48 -10.11 9.36 -0.50
C SER A 48 -9.71 9.47 0.97
N GLY A 49 -10.20 8.58 1.84
CA GLY A 49 -9.81 8.52 3.25
C GLY A 49 -8.36 8.03 3.42
N VAL A 50 -7.91 7.11 2.57
CA VAL A 50 -6.51 6.68 2.53
C VAL A 50 -5.61 7.80 2.02
N GLN A 51 -6.01 8.52 0.98
CA GLN A 51 -5.27 9.69 0.49
C GLN A 51 -5.22 10.82 1.52
N GLU A 52 -6.31 11.07 2.26
CA GLU A 52 -6.32 12.02 3.36
C GLU A 52 -5.38 11.60 4.49
N CYS A 53 -5.41 10.33 4.88
CA CYS A 53 -4.46 9.77 5.86
C CYS A 53 -3.02 9.97 5.38
N PHE A 54 -2.73 9.66 4.11
CA PHE A 54 -1.42 9.84 3.50
C PHE A 54 -0.95 11.29 3.50
N SER A 55 -1.85 12.25 3.27
CA SER A 55 -1.52 13.69 3.34
C SER A 55 -1.09 14.14 4.74
N ARG A 56 -1.54 13.43 5.78
CA ARG A 56 -1.19 13.61 7.19
C ARG A 56 -0.07 12.66 7.64
N SER A 57 0.72 12.15 6.69
CA SER A 57 1.84 11.25 6.96
C SER A 57 2.92 11.86 7.85
N ASN A 58 2.95 13.18 8.04
CA ASN A 58 3.80 13.84 9.03
C ASN A 58 3.38 13.57 10.49
N GLU A 59 2.16 13.07 10.73
CA GLU A 59 1.65 12.73 12.07
C GLU A 59 1.99 11.30 12.52
N TYR A 60 2.58 10.48 11.64
CA TYR A 60 2.96 9.11 11.95
C TYR A 60 4.22 8.69 11.17
N GLN A 61 4.78 7.51 11.49
CA GLN A 61 5.92 7.01 10.72
C GLN A 61 5.41 6.38 9.42
N LEU A 62 5.66 7.07 8.30
CA LEU A 62 5.47 6.55 6.97
C LEU A 62 6.78 6.68 6.19
N ASN A 63 7.11 5.67 5.40
CA ASN A 63 8.31 5.70 4.58
C ASN A 63 8.14 6.72 3.43
N ASP A 64 9.14 7.57 3.20
CA ASP A 64 9.11 8.57 2.10
C ASP A 64 8.94 7.93 0.73
N SER A 65 9.39 6.68 0.56
CA SER A 65 9.24 5.90 -0.67
C SER A 65 7.85 5.25 -0.80
N ALA A 66 6.98 5.31 0.22
CA ALA A 66 5.67 4.67 0.18
C ALA A 66 4.84 5.13 -1.03
N LYS A 67 4.79 6.45 -1.29
CA LYS A 67 4.09 6.99 -2.47
C LYS A 67 4.64 6.45 -3.78
N TYR A 68 5.96 6.37 -3.90
CA TYR A 68 6.61 5.91 -5.12
C TYR A 68 6.22 4.47 -5.47
N PHE A 69 6.15 3.58 -4.47
CA PHE A 69 5.70 2.20 -4.70
C PHE A 69 4.17 2.10 -4.88
N LEU A 70 3.38 2.82 -4.08
CA LEU A 70 1.92 2.74 -4.13
C LEU A 70 1.32 3.36 -5.41
N ASP A 71 1.97 4.37 -5.99
CA ASP A 71 1.58 4.95 -7.28
C ASP A 71 1.80 3.99 -8.46
N ASP A 72 2.70 3.01 -8.32
CA ASP A 72 3.12 2.12 -9.41
C ASP A 72 2.92 0.63 -9.06
N LEU A 73 1.83 0.35 -8.35
CA LEU A 73 1.43 -1.01 -7.99
C LEU A 73 1.23 -1.91 -9.22
N ASP A 74 0.77 -1.36 -10.34
CA ASP A 74 0.63 -2.12 -11.59
C ASP A 74 1.93 -2.75 -12.05
N ARG A 75 3.05 -2.03 -11.94
CA ARG A 75 4.37 -2.54 -12.29
C ARG A 75 4.87 -3.55 -11.26
N LEU A 76 4.72 -3.25 -9.96
CA LEU A 76 5.15 -4.12 -8.86
C LEU A 76 4.41 -5.46 -8.83
N GLY A 77 3.14 -5.47 -9.25
CA GLY A 77 2.31 -6.67 -9.29
C GLY A 77 2.53 -7.57 -10.52
N GLN A 78 3.40 -7.20 -11.45
CA GLN A 78 3.65 -8.04 -12.63
C GLN A 78 4.44 -9.29 -12.24
N ALA A 79 4.05 -10.45 -12.77
CA ALA A 79 4.82 -11.68 -12.60
C ALA A 79 6.26 -11.58 -13.17
N SER A 80 6.47 -10.68 -14.13
CA SER A 80 7.77 -10.37 -14.72
C SER A 80 8.44 -9.13 -14.11
N TYR A 81 7.97 -8.68 -12.93
CA TYR A 81 8.53 -7.52 -12.27
C TYR A 81 10.05 -7.72 -12.05
N ALA A 82 10.81 -6.72 -12.48
CA ALA A 82 12.23 -6.61 -12.21
C ALA A 82 12.47 -5.25 -11.54
N PRO A 83 13.08 -5.22 -10.34
CA PRO A 83 13.40 -3.96 -9.67
C PRO A 83 14.27 -3.08 -10.55
N THR A 84 13.87 -1.82 -10.70
CA THR A 84 14.67 -0.76 -11.32
C THR A 84 15.74 -0.27 -10.35
N GLU A 85 16.75 0.42 -10.87
CA GLU A 85 17.74 1.10 -10.02
C GLU A 85 17.07 2.07 -9.03
N GLN A 86 15.98 2.72 -9.44
CA GLN A 86 15.23 3.62 -8.58
C GLN A 86 14.52 2.87 -7.45
N ASP A 87 13.95 1.69 -7.70
CA ASP A 87 13.38 0.85 -6.64
C ASP A 87 14.46 0.46 -5.62
N ILE A 88 15.65 0.06 -6.10
CA ILE A 88 16.78 -0.32 -5.25
C ILE A 88 17.25 0.87 -4.40
N LEU A 89 17.32 2.07 -4.96
CA LEU A 89 17.69 3.27 -4.20
C LEU A 89 16.63 3.63 -3.16
N ARG A 90 15.35 3.45 -3.50
CA ARG A 90 14.20 3.82 -2.65
C ARG A 90 13.94 2.84 -1.50
N THR A 91 14.40 1.59 -1.61
CA THR A 91 14.35 0.60 -0.51
C THR A 91 15.42 0.83 0.56
N ARG A 92 16.49 1.57 0.26
CA ARG A 92 17.64 1.80 1.16
C ARG A 92 17.51 3.02 2.09
N VAL A 93 16.43 3.79 1.99
CA VAL A 93 16.21 4.95 2.85
C VAL A 93 15.55 4.47 4.15
N ILE A 94 16.41 4.28 5.15
CA ILE A 94 16.12 3.96 6.57
C ILE A 94 15.95 5.24 7.39
#